data_AF-K9M7I7-F1
#
_entry.id   AF-K9M7I7-F1
#
_cell.length_a   1.000
_cell.length_b   1.000
_cell.length_c   1.000
_cell.angle_alpha   90.00
_cell.angle_beta   90.00
_cell.angle_gamma   90.00
#
_symmetry.space_group_name_H-M   'P 1'
#
loop_
_entity.id
_entity.type
_entity.pdbx_description
1 polymer ?
#
loop_
_entity_poly.entity_id
_entity_poly.type
_entity_poly.pdbx_seq_one_letter_code
_entity_poly.pdbx_strand_id
1 'polypeptide(L)'
;YCAPLFVTAEFTNNTTGEIKSQTVFMGDFPMMTPKGTFIINGTERVVVSQLVRSPGVYFDKQPDKTSDRDLSSVKVIPSRGAWLEFDIDKRETVGVRIDRKRRQAVTVLLKAIGWTAEQIRERFGWSELMMTTLEKDHIASQDEALLDIYRKLRPGEPPTRENAQTLLDNLFFNPKRYDV
;
A
#
# COMPACT_ATOMS: atom_id res chain seq x y z
N TYR A 1 18.30 -20.63 21.99
CA TYR A 1 16.96 -20.92 22.52
C TYR A 1 15.96 -20.66 21.42
N CYS A 2 15.66 -21.68 20.64
CA CYS A 2 14.82 -21.63 19.45
C CYS A 2 14.18 -23.00 19.21
N ALA A 3 13.19 -23.06 18.32
CA ALA A 3 12.61 -24.30 17.82
C ALA A 3 12.51 -24.23 16.30
N PRO A 4 12.70 -25.34 15.57
CA PRO A 4 12.60 -25.34 14.12
C PRO A 4 11.15 -25.09 13.68
N LEU A 5 10.95 -24.14 12.78
CA LEU A 5 9.65 -23.85 12.18
C LEU A 5 9.51 -24.56 10.84
N PHE A 6 8.45 -25.33 10.69
CA PHE A 6 8.08 -25.99 9.44
C PHE A 6 6.72 -25.49 8.96
N VAL A 7 6.57 -25.38 7.63
CA VAL A 7 5.29 -25.08 6.99
C VAL A 7 5.04 -26.08 5.88
N THR A 8 3.77 -26.40 5.64
CA THR A 8 3.37 -27.14 4.44
C THR A 8 3.23 -26.15 3.28
N ALA A 9 4.06 -26.29 2.25
CA ALA A 9 4.00 -25.48 1.05
C ALA A 9 3.43 -26.33 -0.10
N GLU A 10 2.47 -25.77 -0.82
CA GLU A 10 1.89 -26.38 -2.01
C GLU A 10 2.15 -25.54 -3.25
N PHE A 11 2.65 -26.20 -4.30
CA PHE A 11 2.76 -25.65 -5.64
C PHE A 11 1.72 -26.32 -6.54
N THR A 12 0.87 -25.52 -7.17
CA THR A 12 -0.14 -25.99 -8.11
C THR A 12 0.22 -25.51 -9.52
N ASN A 13 0.42 -26.45 -10.44
CA ASN A 13 0.51 -26.14 -11.86
C ASN A 13 -0.89 -26.12 -12.46
N ASN A 14 -1.43 -24.93 -12.72
CA ASN A 14 -2.79 -24.78 -13.24
C ASN A 14 -2.99 -25.35 -14.65
N THR A 15 -1.92 -25.57 -15.43
CA THR A 15 -2.00 -26.13 -16.79
C THR A 15 -2.13 -27.66 -16.76
N THR A 16 -1.38 -28.32 -15.87
CA THR A 16 -1.37 -29.79 -15.77
C THR A 16 -2.28 -30.33 -14.66
N GLY A 17 -2.70 -29.47 -13.73
CA GLY A 17 -3.41 -29.87 -12.50
C GLY A 17 -2.52 -30.52 -11.44
N GLU A 18 -1.21 -30.61 -11.67
CA GLU A 18 -0.27 -31.23 -10.75
C GLU A 18 -0.14 -30.39 -9.47
N ILE A 19 -0.32 -31.03 -8.31
CA ILE A 19 -0.09 -30.43 -6.98
C ILE A 19 1.12 -31.11 -6.34
N LYS A 20 2.14 -30.31 -6.03
CA LYS A 20 3.31 -30.75 -5.27
C LYS A 20 3.23 -30.15 -3.87
N SER A 21 3.09 -31.01 -2.87
CA SER A 21 3.08 -30.63 -1.46
C SER A 21 4.37 -31.08 -0.78
N GLN A 22 4.98 -30.19 0.00
CA GLN A 22 6.18 -30.50 0.76
C GLN A 22 6.20 -29.77 2.10
N THR A 23 6.81 -30.40 3.10
CA THR A 23 7.13 -29.73 4.36
C THR A 23 8.43 -28.96 4.17
N VAL A 24 8.37 -27.64 4.32
CA VAL A 24 9.49 -26.72 4.13
C VAL A 24 9.95 -26.20 5.49
N PHE A 25 11.26 -26.30 5.73
CA PHE A 25 11.90 -25.66 6.88
C PHE A 25 12.02 -24.15 6.62
N MET A 26 11.43 -23.34 7.51
CA MET A 26 11.44 -21.87 7.43
C MET A 26 12.57 -21.24 8.24
N GLY A 27 13.30 -22.03 9.03
CA GLY A 27 14.35 -21.56 9.92
C GLY A 27 14.07 -21.87 11.40
N ASP A 28 15.08 -21.60 12.22
CA ASP A 28 14.93 -21.68 13.67
C ASP A 28 14.23 -20.43 14.21
N PHE A 29 13.09 -20.63 14.87
CA PHE A 29 12.28 -19.56 15.42
C PHE A 29 12.63 -19.32 16.90
N PRO A 30 13.04 -18.09 17.30
CA PRO A 30 13.32 -17.78 18.70
C PRO A 30 12.10 -17.98 19.57
N MET A 31 12.26 -18.76 20.64
CA MET A 31 11.17 -19.05 21.57
C MET A 31 11.20 -18.08 22.76
N MET A 32 10.03 -17.80 23.34
CA MET A 32 9.93 -17.03 24.57
C MET A 32 10.19 -17.94 25.78
N THR A 33 11.02 -17.48 26.72
CA THR A 33 11.29 -18.20 27.98
C THR A 33 10.10 -18.06 28.93
N PRO A 34 10.02 -18.87 30.01
CA PRO A 34 9.02 -18.68 31.06
C PRO A 34 9.06 -17.31 31.76
N LYS A 35 10.16 -16.56 31.63
CA LYS A 35 10.29 -15.19 32.16
C LYS A 35 9.74 -14.11 31.21
N GLY A 36 9.27 -14.48 30.02
CA GLY A 36 8.86 -13.53 28.99
C GLY A 36 10.03 -12.89 28.21
N THR A 37 11.21 -13.52 28.23
CA THR A 37 12.44 -13.03 27.57
C THR A 37 12.80 -13.89 26.36
N PHE A 38 13.78 -13.46 25.56
CA PHE A 38 14.37 -14.20 24.44
C PHE A 38 15.89 -14.27 24.58
N ILE A 39 16.50 -15.39 24.18
CA ILE A 39 17.97 -15.54 24.18
C ILE A 39 18.47 -15.47 22.73
N ILE A 40 19.12 -14.36 22.38
CA ILE A 40 19.67 -14.11 21.05
C ILE A 40 21.19 -14.06 21.14
N ASN A 41 21.87 -15.01 20.49
CA ASN A 41 23.33 -15.15 20.50
C ASN A 41 23.93 -15.14 21.93
N GLY A 42 23.29 -15.88 22.85
CA GLY A 42 23.72 -15.99 24.26
C GLY A 42 23.32 -14.81 25.16
N THR A 43 22.76 -13.73 24.62
CA THR A 43 22.30 -12.58 25.39
C THR A 43 20.79 -12.65 25.62
N GLU A 44 20.35 -12.48 26.88
CA GLU A 44 18.94 -12.38 27.24
C GLU A 44 18.40 -10.99 26.89
N ARG A 45 17.24 -10.94 26.21
CA ARG A 45 16.60 -9.74 25.69
C ARG A 45 15.12 -9.74 26.02
N VAL A 46 14.57 -8.55 26.21
CA VAL A 46 13.12 -8.33 26.40
C VAL A 46 12.58 -7.57 25.21
N VAL A 47 11.49 -8.04 24.63
CA VAL A 47 10.75 -7.30 23.61
C VAL A 47 9.84 -6.30 24.31
N VAL A 48 9.96 -5.02 23.98
CA VAL A 48 9.14 -3.95 24.57
C VAL A 48 7.99 -3.65 23.63
N SER A 49 6.77 -3.64 24.17
CA SER A 49 5.56 -3.23 23.44
C SER A 49 5.68 -1.78 22.98
N GLN A 50 5.36 -1.51 21.72
CA GLN A 50 5.39 -0.17 21.15
C GLN A 50 4.00 0.47 21.16
N LEU A 51 3.93 1.76 21.44
CA LEU A 51 2.74 2.57 21.15
C LEU A 51 2.79 3.01 19.69
N VAL A 52 1.82 2.56 18.90
CA VAL A 52 1.64 2.93 17.50
C VAL A 52 0.32 3.69 17.33
N ARG A 53 0.18 4.43 16.23
CA ARG A 53 -1.09 5.08 15.90
C ARG A 53 -2.18 4.02 15.76
N SER A 54 -3.35 4.28 16.32
CA SER A 54 -4.52 3.43 16.09
C SER A 54 -4.91 3.47 14.62
N PRO A 55 -5.62 2.44 14.12
CA PRO A 55 -6.23 2.50 12.80
C PRO A 55 -7.18 3.69 12.68
N GLY A 56 -7.28 4.27 11.49
CA GLY A 56 -8.16 5.41 11.22
C GLY A 56 -7.68 6.36 10.14
N VAL A 57 -8.42 7.46 10.00
CA VAL A 57 -8.15 8.52 9.02
C VAL A 57 -7.69 9.77 9.76
N TYR A 58 -6.46 10.19 9.50
CA TYR A 58 -5.82 11.31 10.17
C TYR A 58 -5.54 12.43 9.19
N PHE A 59 -6.07 13.62 9.47
CA PHE A 59 -5.77 14.84 8.72
C PHE A 59 -4.68 15.63 9.45
N ASP A 60 -3.77 16.21 8.69
CA ASP A 60 -2.70 17.07 9.18
C ASP A 60 -2.53 18.28 8.27
N LYS A 61 -2.07 19.40 8.83
CA LYS A 61 -1.82 20.64 8.11
C LYS A 61 -0.52 21.24 8.65
N GLN A 62 0.48 21.38 7.80
CA GLN A 62 1.80 21.89 8.18
C GLN A 62 2.25 23.03 7.25
N PRO A 63 2.89 24.09 7.77
CA PRO A 63 3.47 25.12 6.92
C PRO A 63 4.62 24.54 6.10
N ASP A 64 4.66 24.83 4.81
CA ASP A 64 5.81 24.50 3.96
C ASP A 64 7.01 25.35 4.35
N LYS A 65 8.20 24.74 4.38
CA LYS A 65 9.43 25.47 4.77
C LYS A 65 9.95 26.42 3.69
N THR A 66 9.52 26.20 2.44
CA THR A 66 10.03 26.91 1.26
C THR A 66 9.03 27.88 0.65
N SER A 67 7.79 27.86 1.10
CA SER A 67 6.71 28.71 0.62
C SER A 67 5.85 29.12 1.80
N ASP A 68 5.18 30.26 1.68
CA ASP A 68 4.26 30.76 2.72
C ASP A 68 2.89 30.07 2.64
N ARG A 69 2.90 28.75 2.39
CA ARG A 69 1.71 27.95 2.11
C ARG A 69 1.63 26.80 3.09
N ASP A 70 0.42 26.52 3.55
CA ASP A 70 0.14 25.33 4.33
C ASP A 70 -0.08 24.12 3.41
N LEU A 71 0.59 23.01 3.71
CA LEU A 71 0.37 21.72 3.07
C LEU A 71 -0.58 20.89 3.91
N SER A 72 -1.69 20.47 3.30
CA SER A 72 -2.63 19.55 3.91
C SER A 72 -2.36 18.12 3.46
N SER A 73 -2.41 17.18 4.39
CA SER A 73 -2.27 15.75 4.10
C SER A 73 -3.28 14.94 4.90
N VAL A 74 -3.59 13.76 4.38
CA VAL A 74 -4.41 12.77 5.07
C VAL A 74 -3.74 11.41 4.97
N LYS A 75 -3.81 10.64 6.06
CA LYS A 75 -3.31 9.27 6.15
C LYS A 75 -4.42 8.35 6.55
N VAL A 76 -4.70 7.36 5.71
CA VAL A 76 -5.55 6.22 6.03
C VAL A 76 -4.63 5.11 6.52
N ILE A 77 -4.73 4.80 7.80
CA ILE A 77 -3.91 3.81 8.48
C ILE A 77 -4.80 2.61 8.81
N PRO A 78 -4.63 1.46 8.14
CA PRO A 78 -5.36 0.24 8.50
C PRO A 78 -4.80 -0.41 9.77
N SER A 79 -5.59 -1.30 10.37
CA SER A 79 -5.11 -2.23 11.40
C SER A 79 -4.14 -3.25 10.82
N ARG A 80 -4.40 -3.69 9.58
CA ARG A 80 -3.54 -4.59 8.81
C ARG A 80 -3.71 -4.30 7.32
N GLY A 81 -2.61 -3.97 6.63
CA GLY A 81 -2.63 -3.71 5.20
C GLY A 81 -1.72 -2.54 4.79
N ALA A 82 -1.82 -2.17 3.51
CA ALA A 82 -1.04 -1.08 2.94
C ALA A 82 -1.57 0.30 3.37
N TRP A 83 -0.68 1.26 3.58
CA TRP A 83 -1.11 2.63 3.87
C TRP A 83 -1.59 3.34 2.61
N LEU A 84 -2.56 4.24 2.77
CA LEU A 84 -3.02 5.13 1.70
C LEU A 84 -2.93 6.57 2.20
N GLU A 85 -2.13 7.37 1.52
CA GLU A 85 -1.83 8.75 1.93
C GLU A 85 -2.19 9.71 0.79
N PHE A 86 -2.83 10.83 1.10
CA PHE A 86 -3.10 11.90 0.13
C PHE A 86 -2.51 13.22 0.62
N ASP A 87 -2.09 14.07 -0.31
CA ASP A 87 -1.47 15.36 0.01
C ASP A 87 -1.72 16.41 -1.06
N ILE A 88 -1.93 17.64 -0.61
CA ILE A 88 -1.85 18.83 -1.46
C ILE A 88 -0.43 19.36 -1.35
N ASP A 89 0.28 19.39 -2.48
CA ASP A 89 1.66 19.89 -2.52
C ASP A 89 1.72 21.39 -2.81
N LYS A 90 2.93 21.97 -2.71
CA LYS A 90 3.15 23.39 -2.96
C LYS A 90 2.86 23.84 -4.41
N ARG A 91 2.68 22.89 -5.34
CA ARG A 91 2.35 23.14 -6.75
C ARG A 91 0.84 23.06 -7.01
N GLU A 92 0.03 23.05 -5.95
CA GLU A 92 -1.44 23.01 -6.03
C GLU A 92 -1.95 21.75 -6.74
N THR A 93 -1.25 20.63 -6.56
CA THR A 93 -1.70 19.33 -7.06
C THR A 93 -2.11 18.42 -5.92
N VAL A 94 -3.15 17.61 -6.15
CA VAL A 94 -3.61 16.59 -5.21
C VAL A 94 -2.95 15.26 -5.56
N GLY A 95 -2.22 14.72 -4.60
CA GLY A 95 -1.43 13.51 -4.78
C GLY A 95 -1.93 12.35 -3.96
N VAL A 96 -1.47 11.17 -4.35
CA VAL A 96 -1.66 9.92 -3.61
C VAL A 96 -0.34 9.17 -3.50
N ARG A 97 -0.10 8.55 -2.35
CA ARG A 97 0.95 7.53 -2.13
C ARG A 97 0.29 6.25 -1.67
N ILE A 98 0.52 5.18 -2.41
CA ILE A 98 0.04 3.83 -2.12
C ILE A 98 1.22 3.06 -1.52
N ASP A 99 1.02 2.45 -0.35
CA ASP A 99 2.04 1.66 0.35
C ASP A 99 3.40 2.38 0.50
N ARG A 100 3.34 3.68 0.85
CA ARG A 100 4.50 4.56 1.02
C ARG A 100 5.41 4.66 -0.23
N LYS A 101 4.89 4.33 -1.42
CA LYS A 101 5.61 4.46 -2.69
C LYS A 101 5.59 5.91 -3.21
N ARG A 102 6.18 6.09 -4.39
CA ARG A 102 6.29 7.40 -5.05
C ARG A 102 4.90 8.03 -5.23
N ARG A 103 4.83 9.35 -5.05
CA ARG A 103 3.62 10.15 -5.24
C ARG A 103 3.13 10.08 -6.69
N GLN A 104 1.83 9.90 -6.86
CA GLN A 104 1.09 9.99 -8.12
C GLN A 104 0.03 11.07 -8.01
N ALA A 105 -0.48 11.56 -9.14
CA ALA A 105 -1.70 12.37 -9.12
C ALA A 105 -2.87 11.52 -8.59
N VAL A 106 -3.73 12.09 -7.75
CA VAL A 106 -4.86 11.36 -7.17
C VAL A 106 -5.82 10.81 -8.24
N THR A 107 -5.90 11.50 -9.38
CA THR A 107 -6.71 11.10 -10.54
C THR A 107 -6.28 9.78 -11.16
N VAL A 108 -5.02 9.38 -11.00
CA VAL A 108 -4.53 8.06 -11.43
C VAL A 108 -5.21 6.96 -10.60
N LEU A 109 -5.31 7.13 -9.29
CA LEU A 109 -6.03 6.16 -8.46
C LEU A 109 -7.52 6.12 -8.81
N LEU A 110 -8.15 7.28 -9.03
CA LEU A 110 -9.57 7.35 -9.45
C LEU A 110 -9.81 6.61 -10.77
N LYS A 111 -8.96 6.83 -11.78
CA LYS A 111 -9.03 6.11 -13.06
C LYS A 111 -8.81 4.61 -12.87
N ALA A 112 -7.86 4.21 -12.02
CA ALA A 112 -7.56 2.80 -11.76
C ALA A 112 -8.75 2.06 -11.13
N ILE A 113 -9.53 2.71 -10.27
CA ILE A 113 -10.79 2.15 -9.72
C ILE A 113 -11.99 2.28 -10.66
N GLY A 114 -11.78 2.71 -11.91
CA GLY A 114 -12.78 2.70 -12.98
C GLY A 114 -13.50 4.02 -13.24
N TRP A 115 -13.04 5.14 -12.68
CA TRP A 115 -13.67 6.43 -12.94
C TRP A 115 -13.22 7.03 -14.27
N THR A 116 -14.16 7.57 -15.04
CA THR A 116 -13.85 8.36 -16.23
C THR A 116 -13.49 9.80 -15.87
N ALA A 117 -12.81 10.51 -16.78
CA ALA A 117 -12.46 11.91 -16.57
C ALA A 117 -13.71 12.79 -16.39
N GLU A 118 -14.82 12.46 -17.04
CA GLU A 118 -16.12 13.14 -16.92
C GLU A 118 -16.69 12.96 -15.52
N GLN A 119 -16.69 11.73 -14.98
CA GLN A 119 -17.15 11.45 -13.61
C GLN A 119 -16.29 12.17 -12.57
N ILE A 120 -14.97 12.26 -12.79
CA ILE A 120 -14.07 13.02 -11.94
C ILE A 120 -14.43 14.52 -11.98
N ARG A 121 -14.69 15.08 -13.17
CA ARG A 121 -15.11 16.49 -13.32
C ARG A 121 -16.47 16.77 -12.69
N GLU A 122 -17.42 15.87 -12.86
CA GLU A 122 -18.76 16.00 -12.26
C GLU A 122 -18.67 16.02 -10.73
N ARG A 123 -17.89 15.11 -10.15
CA ARG A 123 -17.77 15.00 -8.68
C ARG A 123 -16.91 16.08 -8.05
N PHE A 124 -15.81 16.45 -8.70
CA PHE A 124 -14.76 17.30 -8.12
C PHE A 124 -14.58 18.64 -8.84
N GLY A 125 -15.44 18.98 -9.81
CA GLY A 125 -15.35 20.20 -10.63
C GLY A 125 -15.46 21.51 -9.85
N TRP A 126 -15.97 21.45 -8.62
CA TRP A 126 -15.97 22.58 -7.69
C TRP A 126 -14.57 22.91 -7.13
N SER A 127 -13.58 22.03 -7.29
CA SER A 127 -12.23 22.20 -6.76
C SER A 127 -11.22 22.50 -7.86
N GLU A 128 -10.68 23.71 -7.85
CA GLU A 128 -9.62 24.15 -8.79
C GLU A 128 -8.36 23.30 -8.66
N LEU A 129 -8.03 22.82 -7.45
CA LEU A 129 -6.90 21.91 -7.22
C LEU A 129 -7.09 20.57 -7.94
N MET A 130 -8.31 20.02 -7.89
CA MET A 130 -8.63 18.77 -8.57
C MET A 130 -8.63 18.96 -10.09
N MET A 131 -9.14 20.08 -10.60
CA MET A 131 -9.10 20.38 -12.04
C MET A 131 -7.66 20.55 -12.53
N THR A 132 -6.85 21.34 -11.82
CA THR A 132 -5.41 21.50 -12.09
C THR A 132 -4.68 20.17 -12.09
N THR A 133 -5.02 19.28 -11.16
CA THR A 133 -4.42 17.94 -11.07
C THR A 133 -4.83 17.08 -12.26
N LEU A 134 -6.11 17.11 -12.64
CA LEU A 134 -6.65 16.35 -13.77
C LEU A 134 -6.07 16.81 -15.12
N GLU A 135 -5.83 18.11 -15.29
CA GLU A 135 -5.21 18.68 -16.50
C GLU A 135 -3.74 18.30 -16.63
N LYS A 136 -3.00 18.24 -15.51
CA LYS A 136 -1.59 17.82 -15.48
C LYS A 136 -1.41 16.30 -15.54
N ASP A 137 -2.48 15.52 -15.42
CA ASP A 137 -2.45 14.07 -15.47
C ASP A 137 -2.45 13.56 -16.92
N HIS A 138 -1.35 12.95 -17.34
CA HIS A 138 -1.16 12.43 -18.69
C HIS A 138 -1.74 11.02 -18.92
N ILE A 139 -2.33 10.39 -17.91
CA ILE A 139 -2.90 9.05 -18.01
C ILE A 139 -4.34 9.15 -18.52
N ALA A 140 -4.67 8.54 -19.65
CA ALA A 140 -5.98 8.71 -20.28
C ALA A 140 -7.00 7.63 -19.85
N SER A 141 -6.54 6.41 -19.60
CA SER A 141 -7.41 5.24 -19.40
C SER A 141 -7.22 4.56 -18.04
N GLN A 142 -8.21 3.75 -17.65
CA GLN A 142 -8.12 2.89 -16.48
C GLN A 142 -6.93 1.92 -16.58
N ASP A 143 -6.72 1.32 -17.75
CA ASP A 143 -5.65 0.35 -17.95
C ASP A 143 -4.27 0.98 -17.79
N GLU A 144 -4.05 2.16 -18.38
CA GLU A 144 -2.81 2.92 -18.17
C GLU A 144 -2.60 3.29 -16.70
N ALA A 145 -3.67 3.66 -15.99
CA ALA A 145 -3.62 3.99 -14.57
C ALA A 145 -3.23 2.79 -13.70
N LEU A 146 -3.83 1.62 -13.97
CA LEU A 146 -3.50 0.36 -13.32
C LEU A 146 -2.03 -0.01 -13.56
N LEU A 147 -1.55 0.08 -14.80
CA LEU A 147 -0.16 -0.21 -15.15
C LEU A 147 0.82 0.78 -14.48
N ASP A 148 0.47 2.06 -14.39
CA ASP A 148 1.30 3.08 -13.72
C ASP A 148 1.43 2.81 -12.21
N ILE A 149 0.31 2.45 -11.54
CA ILE A 149 0.32 2.02 -10.14
C ILE A 149 1.18 0.76 -9.96
N TYR A 150 1.01 -0.24 -10.84
CA TYR A 150 1.78 -1.49 -10.76
C TYR A 150 3.29 -1.25 -10.86
N ARG A 151 3.74 -0.46 -11.85
CA ARG A 151 5.17 -0.14 -12.06
C ARG A 151 5.80 0.53 -10.84
N LYS A 152 5.04 1.35 -10.11
CA LYS A 152 5.52 2.04 -8.90
C LYS A 152 5.54 1.13 -7.68
N LEU A 153 4.62 0.18 -7.57
CA LEU A 153 4.57 -0.79 -6.47
C LEU A 153 5.58 -1.92 -6.65
N ARG A 154 5.76 -2.40 -7.88
CA ARG A 154 6.61 -3.54 -8.25
C ARG A 154 7.56 -3.18 -9.39
N PRO A 155 8.59 -2.36 -9.11
CA PRO A 155 9.55 -1.98 -10.13
C PRO A 155 10.33 -3.20 -10.62
N GLY A 156 10.36 -3.40 -11.94
CA GLY A 156 11.08 -4.51 -12.58
C GLY A 156 10.23 -5.73 -12.94
N GLU A 157 9.00 -5.83 -12.44
CA GLU A 157 8.05 -6.85 -12.88
C GLU A 157 7.28 -6.38 -14.14
N PRO A 158 7.11 -7.22 -15.18
CA PRO A 158 6.34 -6.86 -16.36
C PRO A 158 4.86 -6.64 -15.98
N PRO A 159 4.30 -5.44 -16.22
CA PRO A 159 2.94 -5.14 -15.81
C PRO A 159 1.93 -5.68 -16.84
N THR A 160 0.95 -6.45 -16.37
CA THR A 160 -0.26 -6.80 -17.14
C THR A 160 -1.49 -6.19 -16.47
N ARG A 161 -2.55 -5.97 -17.25
CA ARG A 161 -3.81 -5.38 -16.76
C ARG A 161 -4.38 -6.21 -15.60
N GLU A 162 -4.41 -7.53 -15.77
CA GLU A 162 -4.99 -8.48 -14.82
C GLU A 162 -4.21 -8.51 -13.50
N ASN A 163 -2.87 -8.51 -13.58
CA ASN A 163 -2.02 -8.50 -12.39
C ASN A 163 -2.12 -7.16 -11.67
N ALA A 164 -2.23 -6.05 -12.41
CA ALA A 164 -2.40 -4.72 -11.83
C ALA A 164 -3.74 -4.55 -11.11
N GLN A 165 -4.84 -4.99 -11.74
CA GLN A 165 -6.16 -5.02 -11.11
C GLN A 165 -6.15 -5.88 -9.84
N THR A 166 -5.65 -7.12 -9.96
CA THR A 166 -5.57 -8.06 -8.84
C THR A 166 -4.71 -7.52 -7.70
N LEU A 167 -3.63 -6.80 -8.00
CA LEU A 167 -2.79 -6.16 -6.98
C LEU A 167 -3.56 -5.08 -6.25
N LEU A 168 -4.23 -4.18 -6.97
CA LEU A 168 -5.01 -3.08 -6.37
C LEU A 168 -6.14 -3.61 -5.49
N ASP A 169 -6.87 -4.63 -5.96
CA ASP A 169 -7.94 -5.27 -5.21
C ASP A 169 -7.44 -5.92 -3.92
N ASN A 170 -6.29 -6.59 -4.00
CA ASN A 170 -5.66 -7.19 -2.83
C ASN A 170 -5.08 -6.17 -1.84
N LEU A 171 -4.78 -4.95 -2.28
CA LEU A 171 -4.26 -3.90 -1.41
C LEU A 171 -5.35 -3.29 -0.54
N PHE A 172 -6.58 -3.11 -1.07
CA PHE A 172 -7.59 -2.29 -0.39
C PHE A 172 -8.98 -2.93 -0.26
N PHE A 173 -9.33 -3.88 -1.12
CA PHE A 173 -10.70 -4.40 -1.23
C PHE A 173 -10.83 -5.88 -0.82
N ASN A 174 -9.72 -6.58 -0.64
CA ASN A 174 -9.72 -7.96 -0.15
C ASN A 174 -9.63 -8.00 1.39
N PRO A 175 -10.69 -8.42 2.12
CA PRO A 175 -10.69 -8.47 3.59
C PRO A 175 -9.66 -9.46 4.16
N LYS A 176 -9.23 -10.46 3.37
CA LYS A 176 -8.15 -11.36 3.77
C LYS A 176 -6.80 -10.64 3.88
N ARG A 177 -6.63 -9.50 3.20
CA ARG A 177 -5.35 -8.76 3.11
C ARG A 177 -5.41 -7.34 3.69
N TYR A 178 -6.59 -6.75 3.78
CA TYR A 178 -6.82 -5.41 4.29
C TYR A 178 -7.90 -5.40 5.37
N ASP A 179 -7.61 -4.75 6.50
CA ASP A 179 -8.51 -4.63 7.65
C ASP A 179 -8.37 -3.24 8.27
N VAL A 180 -9.49 -2.62 8.63
CA VAL A 180 -9.57 -1.21 9.09
C VAL A 180 -9.60 -1.10 10.60
#